data_AF-A0A942MWU7-F1
#
_entry.id   AF-A0A942MWU7-F1
#
_cell.length_a   1.000
_cell.length_b   1.000
_cell.length_c   1.000
_cell.angle_alpha   90.00
_cell.angle_beta   90.00
_cell.angle_gamma   90.00
#
_symmetry.space_group_name_H-M   'P 1'
#
loop_
_entity.id
_entity.type
_entity.pdbx_description
1 polymer ?
#
loop_
_entity_poly.entity_id
_entity_poly.type
_entity_poly.pdbx_seq_one_letter_code
_entity_poly.pdbx_strand_id
1 'polypeptide(L)'
;MKKGNKPIIVYFLIMLIIAAVFVLLNVGFKLKNEELTRIRFETENMLKTEQGKKINLTAEYQTYSSEQRIVLIATDELGMVRRIEPVEKLLYSKEKLEEVNRVLKQKYD
;
A
#
# COMPACT_ATOMS: atom_id res chain seq x y z
N MET A 1 2.19 -76.81 23.13
CA MET A 1 1.87 -75.52 23.81
C MET A 1 1.19 -74.58 22.82
N LYS A 2 -0.09 -74.24 23.02
CA LYS A 2 -0.83 -73.30 22.16
C LYS A 2 -0.20 -71.91 22.27
N LYS A 3 0.51 -71.46 21.22
CA LYS A 3 0.97 -70.07 21.09
C LYS A 3 -0.27 -69.18 21.01
N GLY A 4 -0.59 -68.49 22.09
CA GLY A 4 -1.81 -67.69 22.19
C GLY A 4 -1.80 -66.50 21.22
N ASN A 5 -2.93 -66.22 20.58
CA ASN A 5 -3.18 -65.11 19.62
C ASN A 5 -2.98 -63.68 20.20
N LYS A 6 -2.44 -63.54 21.40
CA LYS A 6 -2.19 -62.26 22.08
C LYS A 6 -1.35 -61.26 21.24
N PRO A 7 -0.30 -61.64 20.49
CA PRO A 7 0.48 -60.66 19.72
C PRO A 7 -0.29 -60.11 18.52
N ILE A 8 -1.18 -60.90 17.90
CA ILE A 8 -1.95 -60.48 16.72
C ILE A 8 -2.95 -59.37 17.10
N ILE A 9 -3.60 -59.49 18.26
CA ILE A 9 -4.54 -58.48 18.76
C ILE A 9 -3.84 -57.13 18.98
N VAL A 10 -2.62 -57.14 19.53
CA VAL A 10 -1.84 -55.92 19.75
C VAL A 10 -1.48 -55.24 18.43
N TYR A 11 -1.09 -56.00 17.40
CA TYR A 11 -0.83 -55.45 16.07
C TYR A 11 -2.07 -54.78 15.45
N PHE A 12 -3.24 -55.42 15.55
CA PHE A 12 -4.50 -54.83 15.07
C PHE A 12 -4.84 -53.53 15.81
N LEU A 13 -4.61 -53.49 17.12
CA LEU A 13 -4.90 -52.32 17.94
C LEU A 13 -3.99 -51.13 17.58
N ILE A 14 -2.70 -51.39 17.35
CA ILE A 14 -1.74 -50.38 16.86
C ILE A 14 -2.15 -49.88 15.47
N MET A 15 -2.57 -50.78 14.57
CA MET A 15 -2.98 -50.43 13.21
C MET A 15 -4.22 -49.50 13.21
N LEU A 16 -5.18 -49.77 14.09
CA LEU A 16 -6.33 -48.89 14.33
C LEU A 16 -5.93 -47.50 14.83
N ILE A 17 -4.97 -47.42 15.76
CA ILE A 17 -4.47 -46.15 16.27
C ILE A 17 -3.81 -45.34 15.15
N ILE A 18 -2.97 -45.98 14.33
CA ILE A 18 -2.30 -45.31 13.20
C ILE A 18 -3.34 -44.80 12.20
N ALA A 19 -4.35 -45.60 11.88
CA ALA A 19 -5.43 -45.18 10.99
C ALA A 19 -6.20 -43.96 11.55
N ALA A 20 -6.52 -43.97 12.85
CA ALA A 20 -7.18 -42.85 13.51
C ALA A 20 -6.35 -41.56 13.46
N VAL A 21 -5.05 -41.65 13.76
CA VAL A 21 -4.12 -40.51 13.69
C VAL A 21 -4.03 -39.97 12.25
N PHE A 22 -4.00 -40.86 11.26
CA PHE A 22 -3.94 -40.46 9.85
C PHE A 22 -5.19 -39.69 9.40
N VAL A 23 -6.38 -40.11 9.87
CA VAL A 23 -7.63 -39.39 9.62
C VAL A 23 -7.61 -38.01 10.28
N LEU A 24 -7.18 -37.93 11.55
CA LEU A 24 -7.08 -36.65 12.26
C LEU A 24 -6.09 -35.69 11.59
N LEU A 25 -4.93 -36.18 11.14
CA LEU A 25 -3.98 -35.38 10.39
C LEU A 25 -4.56 -34.84 9.09
N ASN A 26 -5.27 -35.66 8.31
CA ASN A 26 -5.91 -35.22 7.07
C ASN A 26 -6.94 -34.11 7.32
N VAL A 27 -7.78 -34.28 8.33
CA VAL A 27 -8.77 -33.26 8.69
C VAL A 27 -8.08 -31.97 9.15
N GLY A 28 -7.03 -32.09 9.98
CA GLY A 28 -6.22 -30.95 10.42
C GLY A 28 -5.56 -30.20 9.26
N PHE A 29 -4.97 -30.91 8.31
CA PHE A 29 -4.39 -30.33 7.10
C PHE A 29 -5.43 -29.62 6.24
N LYS A 30 -6.61 -30.24 6.06
CA LYS A 30 -7.70 -29.62 5.29
C LYS A 30 -8.16 -28.31 5.93
N LEU A 31 -8.42 -28.32 7.24
CA LEU A 31 -8.84 -27.13 7.99
C LEU A 31 -7.79 -26.01 7.91
N LYS A 32 -6.51 -26.35 8.10
CA LYS A 32 -5.40 -25.40 7.99
C LYS A 32 -5.33 -24.76 6.59
N ASN A 33 -5.53 -25.55 5.54
CA ASN A 33 -5.53 -25.05 4.16
C ASN A 33 -6.72 -24.14 3.87
N GLU A 34 -7.92 -24.49 4.34
CA GLU A 34 -9.10 -23.63 4.24
C GLU A 34 -8.88 -22.30 4.98
N GLU A 35 -8.33 -22.36 6.20
CA GLU A 35 -8.00 -21.17 6.99
C GLU A 35 -6.97 -20.27 6.28
N LEU A 36 -5.86 -20.84 5.81
CA LEU A 36 -4.82 -20.09 5.09
C LEU A 36 -5.36 -19.46 3.80
N THR A 37 -6.22 -20.17 3.08
CA THR A 37 -6.85 -19.66 1.86
C THR A 37 -7.76 -18.49 2.18
N ARG A 38 -8.55 -18.59 3.25
CA ARG A 38 -9.43 -17.52 3.71
C ARG A 38 -8.64 -16.29 4.13
N ILE A 39 -7.61 -16.45 4.96
CA ILE A 39 -6.75 -15.34 5.42
C ILE A 39 -6.10 -14.64 4.22
N ARG A 40 -5.60 -15.40 3.25
CA ARG A 40 -5.02 -14.85 2.03
C ARG A 40 -6.03 -14.00 1.27
N PHE A 41 -7.25 -14.50 1.09
CA PHE A 41 -8.30 -13.77 0.39
C PHE A 41 -8.72 -12.49 1.11
N GLU A 42 -8.92 -12.56 2.44
CA GLU A 42 -9.23 -11.38 3.25
C GLU A 42 -8.12 -10.33 3.16
N THR A 43 -6.86 -10.75 3.26
CA THR A 43 -5.69 -9.87 3.14
C THR A 43 -5.61 -9.22 1.75
N GLU A 44 -5.85 -9.98 0.69
CA GLU A 44 -5.85 -9.45 -0.68
C GLU A 44 -6.96 -8.43 -0.89
N ASN A 45 -8.15 -8.67 -0.35
CA ASN A 45 -9.26 -7.72 -0.42
C ASN A 45 -8.99 -6.44 0.39
N MET A 46 -8.38 -6.56 1.57
CA MET A 46 -7.94 -5.40 2.35
C MET A 46 -6.93 -4.57 1.55
N LEU A 47 -5.93 -5.22 0.94
CA LEU A 47 -4.93 -4.54 0.12
C LEU A 47 -5.58 -3.80 -1.06
N LYS A 48 -6.47 -4.46 -1.81
CA LYS A 48 -7.21 -3.84 -2.93
C LYS A 48 -8.03 -2.65 -2.46
N THR A 49 -8.67 -2.75 -1.30
CA THR A 49 -9.49 -1.68 -0.72
C THR A 49 -8.62 -0.46 -0.36
N GLU A 50 -7.50 -0.68 0.33
CA GLU A 50 -6.57 0.40 0.68
C GLU A 50 -5.92 1.05 -0.54
N GLN A 51 -5.57 0.25 -1.56
CA GLN A 51 -5.11 0.77 -2.85
C GLN A 51 -6.18 1.63 -3.53
N GLY A 52 -7.44 1.18 -3.53
CA GLY A 52 -8.57 1.94 -4.05
C GLY A 52 -8.75 3.27 -3.34
N LYS A 53 -8.68 3.29 -2.00
CA LYS A 53 -8.72 4.53 -1.21
C LYS A 53 -7.58 5.47 -1.58
N LYS A 54 -6.35 4.95 -1.71
CA LYS A 54 -5.18 5.76 -2.11
C LYS A 54 -5.38 6.39 -3.48
N ILE A 55 -5.86 5.63 -4.46
CA ILE A 55 -6.14 6.14 -5.81
C ILE A 55 -7.20 7.24 -5.75
N ASN A 56 -8.28 7.02 -4.99
CA ASN A 56 -9.34 8.00 -4.83
C ASN A 56 -8.84 9.30 -4.20
N LEU A 57 -8.08 9.21 -3.09
CA LEU A 57 -7.45 10.38 -2.46
C LEU A 57 -6.50 11.10 -3.42
N THR A 58 -5.76 10.36 -4.24
CA THR A 58 -4.84 10.95 -5.22
C THR A 58 -5.61 11.70 -6.30
N ALA A 59 -6.70 11.12 -6.82
CA ALA A 59 -7.57 11.77 -7.79
C ALA A 59 -8.25 13.02 -7.20
N GLU A 60 -8.68 12.93 -5.95
CA GLU A 60 -9.26 14.05 -5.21
C GLU A 60 -8.23 15.17 -5.03
N TYR A 61 -7.02 14.85 -4.56
CA TYR A 61 -5.91 15.80 -4.46
C TYR A 61 -5.59 16.46 -5.80
N GLN A 62 -5.51 15.69 -6.89
CA GLN A 62 -5.28 16.23 -8.24
C GLN A 62 -6.41 17.17 -8.67
N THR A 63 -7.65 16.85 -8.29
CA THR A 63 -8.81 17.71 -8.57
C THR A 63 -8.66 19.05 -7.86
N TYR A 64 -8.27 19.07 -6.58
CA TYR A 64 -8.04 20.33 -5.83
C TYR A 64 -6.77 21.08 -6.20
N SER A 65 -5.70 20.38 -6.61
CA SER A 65 -4.40 20.98 -6.97
C SER A 65 -4.29 21.39 -8.43
N SER A 66 -5.29 21.09 -9.26
CA SER A 66 -5.30 21.52 -10.65
C SER A 66 -5.28 23.05 -10.74
N GLU A 67 -4.31 23.61 -11.50
CA GLU A 67 -4.19 25.06 -11.72
C GLU A 67 -5.52 25.64 -12.20
N GLN A 68 -6.24 24.90 -13.05
CA GLN A 68 -7.55 25.30 -13.58
C GLN A 68 -8.56 25.55 -12.45
N ARG A 69 -8.64 24.67 -11.45
CA ARG A 69 -9.57 24.83 -10.34
C ARG A 69 -9.11 25.91 -9.36
N ILE A 70 -7.80 26.03 -9.13
CA ILE A 70 -7.23 27.11 -8.33
C ILE A 70 -7.54 28.47 -8.97
N VAL A 71 -7.33 28.60 -10.28
CA VAL A 71 -7.64 29.81 -11.05
C VAL A 71 -9.14 30.07 -11.03
N LEU A 72 -9.98 29.06 -11.18
CA LEU A 72 -11.43 29.22 -11.14
C LEU A 72 -11.92 29.72 -9.77
N ILE A 73 -11.47 29.12 -8.67
CA ILE A 73 -11.78 29.60 -7.31
C ILE A 73 -11.25 31.03 -7.11
N ALA A 74 -10.01 31.31 -7.52
CA ALA A 74 -9.43 32.64 -7.39
C ALA A 74 -10.22 33.70 -8.17
N THR A 75 -10.67 33.37 -9.39
CA THR A 75 -11.35 34.32 -10.27
C THR A 75 -12.83 34.49 -9.90
N ASP A 76 -13.54 33.38 -9.69
CA ASP A 76 -15.00 33.36 -9.54
C ASP A 76 -15.44 33.56 -8.08
N GLU A 77 -14.72 32.99 -7.11
CA GLU A 77 -15.10 33.08 -5.69
C GLU A 77 -14.39 34.23 -4.96
N LEU A 78 -13.12 34.47 -5.28
CA LEU A 78 -12.30 35.49 -4.62
C LEU A 78 -12.20 36.80 -5.41
N GLY A 79 -12.80 36.87 -6.62
CA GLY A 79 -12.81 38.06 -7.47
C GLY A 79 -11.42 38.50 -7.94
N MET A 80 -10.43 37.59 -7.94
CA MET A 80 -9.07 37.90 -8.36
C MET A 80 -8.99 37.97 -9.88
N VAL A 81 -8.49 39.08 -10.41
CA VAL A 81 -8.28 39.24 -11.84
C VAL A 81 -6.86 38.78 -12.21
N ARG A 82 -6.74 37.79 -13.08
CA ARG A 82 -5.43 37.34 -13.60
C ARG A 82 -4.82 38.47 -14.44
N ARG A 83 -3.79 39.14 -13.94
CA ARG A 83 -3.01 40.11 -14.74
C ARG A 83 -2.25 39.37 -15.83
N ILE A 84 -2.45 39.80 -17.07
CA ILE A 84 -1.82 39.24 -18.28
C ILE A 84 -0.35 39.69 -18.37
N GLU A 85 0.02 40.76 -17.66
CA GLU A 85 1.38 41.30 -17.62
C GLU A 85 1.99 41.20 -16.20
N PRO A 86 3.27 40.82 -16.08
CA PRO A 86 3.97 40.82 -14.80
C PRO A 86 4.01 42.23 -14.20
N VAL A 87 3.76 42.34 -12.89
CA VAL A 87 3.66 43.60 -12.15
C VAL A 87 4.93 44.46 -12.33
N GLU A 88 6.10 43.83 -12.39
CA GLU A 88 7.36 44.49 -12.75
C GLU A 88 8.26 43.51 -13.51
N LYS A 89 8.69 43.86 -14.73
CA LYS A 89 9.85 43.23 -15.37
C LYS A 89 11.09 43.97 -14.90
N LEU A 90 11.81 43.38 -13.95
CA LEU A 90 13.10 43.90 -13.52
C LEU A 90 14.14 43.58 -14.61
N LEU A 91 14.34 44.53 -15.52
CA LEU A 91 15.39 44.48 -16.54
C LEU A 91 16.73 44.78 -15.85
N TYR A 92 17.54 43.74 -15.64
CA TYR A 92 18.90 43.88 -15.12
C TYR A 92 19.92 43.41 -16.17
N SER A 93 21.11 44.01 -16.16
CA SER A 93 22.23 43.53 -16.97
C SER A 93 22.80 42.24 -16.37
N LYS A 94 23.27 41.33 -17.22
CA LYS A 94 23.93 40.09 -16.77
C LYS A 94 25.09 40.35 -15.81
N GLU A 95 25.85 41.43 -16.07
CA GLU A 95 26.97 41.86 -15.24
C GLU A 95 26.56 42.17 -13.80
N LYS A 96 25.42 42.88 -13.61
CA LYS A 96 24.89 43.17 -12.27
C LYS A 96 24.44 41.90 -11.53
N LEU A 97 23.91 40.91 -12.26
CA LEU A 97 23.50 39.64 -11.65
C LEU A 97 24.72 38.85 -11.15
N GLU A 98 25.81 38.82 -11.93
CA GLU A 98 27.05 38.15 -11.56
C GLU A 98 27.71 38.81 -10.34
N GLU A 99 27.70 40.13 -10.27
CA GLU A 99 28.20 40.89 -9.12
C GLU A 99 27.41 40.57 -7.85
N VAL A 100 26.07 40.61 -7.92
CA VAL A 100 25.19 40.28 -6.78
C VAL A 100 25.39 38.83 -6.34
N ASN A 101 25.50 37.88 -7.27
CA ASN A 101 25.76 36.48 -6.95
C ASN A 101 27.13 36.29 -6.29
N ARG A 102 28.17 37.02 -6.72
CA ARG A 102 29.50 36.96 -6.10
C ARG A 102 29.47 37.46 -4.66
N VAL A 103 28.79 38.59 -4.41
CA VAL A 103 28.63 39.16 -3.06
C VAL A 103 27.83 38.22 -2.16
N LEU A 104 26.75 37.63 -2.65
CA LEU A 104 25.95 36.66 -1.90
C LEU A 104 26.77 35.42 -1.53
N LYS A 105 27.56 34.90 -2.47
CA LYS A 105 28.38 33.72 -2.24
C LYS A 105 29.48 33.96 -1.21
N GLN A 106 30.14 35.12 -1.24
CA GLN A 106 31.14 35.50 -0.24
C GLN A 106 30.59 35.76 1.17
N LYS A 107 29.28 36.03 1.29
CA LYS A 107 28.66 36.36 2.57
C LYS A 107 28.07 35.14 3.28
N TYR A 108 27.76 34.08 2.55
CA TYR A 108 27.05 32.91 3.05
C TYR A 108 27.76 31.56 2.82
N ASP A 109 28.91 31.55 2.12
CA ASP A 109 29.94 30.50 2.21
C ASP A 109 31.10 30.97 3.13
#